data_AF-A0A2A3GHN9-F1
#
_entry.id   AF-A0A2A3GHN9-F1
#
_cell.length_a   1.000
_cell.length_b   1.000
_cell.length_c   1.000
_cell.angle_alpha   90.00
_cell.angle_beta   90.00
_cell.angle_gamma   90.00
#
_symmetry.space_group_name_H-M   'P 1'
#
loop_
_entity.id
_entity.type
_entity.pdbx_description
1 polymer ?
#
loop_
_entity_poly.entity_id
_entity_poly.type
_entity_poly.pdbx_seq_one_letter_code
_entity_poly.pdbx_strand_id
1 'polypeptide(L)'
;MKMPKPSEEDKQFFRSLIPDTPGVEVKPMFGNLGAFVNGNMFAGLLGPKVGVRLLTEQARDELASSDGAGPFGPGEKPLREYLALPDRWRGTPDRAAPWVERALAEIGALPPKQPKLRKK
;
A
#
# COMPACT_ATOMS: atom_id res chain seq x y z
N MET A 1 6.44 19.89 -6.23
CA MET A 1 5.94 19.33 -4.96
C MET A 1 7.05 18.54 -4.28
N LYS A 2 7.32 18.79 -2.99
CA LYS A 2 8.28 18.01 -2.20
C LYS A 2 7.56 16.74 -1.73
N MET A 3 7.95 15.58 -2.23
CA MET A 3 7.38 14.30 -1.81
C MET A 3 7.59 14.16 -0.28
N PRO A 4 6.55 13.84 0.51
CA PRO A 4 6.73 13.64 1.93
C PRO A 4 7.66 12.44 2.14
N LYS A 5 8.67 12.62 3.01
CA LYS A 5 9.65 11.59 3.32
C LYS A 5 9.21 10.84 4.58
N PRO A 6 9.21 9.50 4.57
CA PRO A 6 8.87 8.72 5.75
C PRO A 6 10.04 8.72 6.74
N SER A 7 9.73 8.70 8.04
CA SER A 7 10.68 8.41 9.11
C SER A 7 11.10 6.93 9.09
N GLU A 8 12.09 6.53 9.89
CA GLU A 8 12.41 5.11 10.04
C GLU A 8 11.29 4.33 10.75
N GLU A 9 10.57 4.97 11.67
CA GLU A 9 9.39 4.39 12.33
C GLU A 9 8.26 4.13 11.33
N ASP A 10 8.03 5.06 10.38
CA ASP A 10 7.04 4.88 9.30
C ASP A 10 7.37 3.66 8.45
N LYS A 11 8.65 3.49 8.13
CA LYS A 11 9.14 2.35 7.34
C LYS A 11 9.03 1.03 8.10
N GLN A 12 9.30 1.03 9.41
CA GLN A 12 9.16 -0.15 10.26
C GLN A 12 7.71 -0.55 10.42
N PHE A 13 6.82 0.42 10.71
CA PHE A 13 5.39 0.18 10.76
C PHE A 13 4.86 -0.39 9.45
N PHE A 14 5.21 0.23 8.31
CA PHE A 14 4.81 -0.30 7.00
C PHE A 14 5.25 -1.75 6.83
N ARG A 15 6.51 -2.08 7.12
CA ARG A 15 7.03 -3.45 7.02
C ARG A 15 6.32 -4.42 7.95
N SER A 16 5.95 -4.00 9.17
CA SER A 16 5.23 -4.87 10.11
C SER A 16 3.82 -5.24 9.64
N LEU A 17 3.22 -4.44 8.75
CA LEU A 17 1.92 -4.77 8.16
C LEU A 17 2.03 -5.72 6.96
N ILE A 18 3.23 -5.87 6.37
CA ILE A 18 3.41 -6.69 5.17
C ILE A 18 3.67 -8.14 5.61
N PRO A 19 2.83 -9.11 5.21
CA PRO A 19 3.03 -10.49 5.58
C PRO A 19 4.25 -11.09 4.84
N ASP A 20 5.03 -11.87 5.56
CA ASP A 20 6.18 -12.60 5.01
C ASP A 20 5.70 -13.86 4.29
N THR A 21 5.37 -13.71 3.01
CA THR A 21 4.80 -14.78 2.17
C THR A 21 5.53 -14.88 0.82
N PRO A 22 5.61 -16.07 0.21
CA PRO A 22 6.29 -16.24 -1.07
C PRO A 22 5.77 -15.30 -2.16
N GLY A 23 6.71 -14.64 -2.86
CA GLY A 23 6.40 -13.70 -3.94
C GLY A 23 6.06 -12.28 -3.47
N VAL A 24 6.00 -12.03 -2.15
CA VAL A 24 5.88 -10.69 -1.58
C VAL A 24 7.24 -10.04 -1.41
N GLU A 25 7.37 -8.79 -1.84
CA GLU A 25 8.60 -8.01 -1.76
C GLU A 25 8.32 -6.56 -1.36
N VAL A 26 9.08 -6.01 -0.43
CA VAL A 26 9.07 -4.58 -0.10
C VAL A 26 10.29 -3.91 -0.72
N LYS A 27 10.05 -2.93 -1.61
CA LYS A 27 11.10 -2.24 -2.38
C LYS A 27 10.99 -0.72 -2.25
N PRO A 28 12.10 0.03 -2.27
CA PRO A 28 12.06 1.48 -2.34
C PRO A 28 11.32 1.97 -3.59
N MET A 29 10.41 2.93 -3.41
CA MET A 29 9.69 3.60 -4.49
C MET A 29 9.66 5.10 -4.25
N PHE A 30 10.33 5.88 -5.12
CA PHE A 30 10.26 7.35 -5.11
C PHE A 30 10.56 8.00 -3.75
N GLY A 31 11.57 7.50 -3.03
CA GLY A 31 11.94 7.98 -1.69
C GLY A 31 11.06 7.44 -0.55
N ASN A 32 10.13 6.54 -0.86
CA ASN A 32 9.27 5.81 0.06
C ASN A 32 9.44 4.29 -0.12
N LEU A 33 8.47 3.49 0.34
CA LEU A 33 8.40 2.03 0.17
C LEU A 33 7.14 1.63 -0.59
N GLY A 34 7.23 0.52 -1.34
CA GLY A 34 6.09 -0.17 -1.92
C GLY A 34 6.17 -1.67 -1.65
N ALA A 35 5.04 -2.29 -1.39
CA ALA A 35 4.89 -3.74 -1.25
C ALA A 35 4.26 -4.31 -2.51
N PHE A 36 4.87 -5.38 -3.01
CA PHE A 36 4.53 -6.03 -4.26
C PHE A 36 4.31 -7.51 -4.05
N VAL A 37 3.39 -8.10 -4.80
CA VAL A 37 3.21 -9.55 -4.93
C VAL A 37 3.31 -9.89 -6.41
N ASN A 38 4.21 -10.82 -6.77
CA ASN A 38 4.41 -11.24 -8.16
C ASN A 38 4.64 -10.06 -9.14
N GLY A 39 5.31 -9.01 -8.67
CA GLY A 39 5.57 -7.78 -9.44
C GLY A 39 4.40 -6.79 -9.53
N ASN A 40 3.27 -7.07 -8.88
CA ASN A 40 2.11 -6.18 -8.79
C ASN A 40 2.07 -5.50 -7.41
N MET A 41 1.97 -4.17 -7.38
CA MET A 41 1.92 -3.40 -6.14
C MET A 41 0.55 -3.53 -5.48
N PHE A 42 0.52 -3.85 -4.20
CA PHE A 42 -0.70 -3.99 -3.39
C PHE A 42 -0.74 -3.03 -2.19
N ALA A 43 0.40 -2.53 -1.73
CA ALA A 43 0.45 -1.48 -0.70
C ALA A 43 1.62 -0.51 -0.92
N GLY A 44 1.52 0.70 -0.40
CA GLY A 44 2.53 1.74 -0.52
C GLY A 44 2.64 2.63 0.70
N LEU A 45 3.84 3.13 0.96
CA LEU A 45 4.11 4.16 1.94
C LEU A 45 4.27 5.50 1.21
N LEU A 46 3.69 6.58 1.75
CA LEU A 46 3.89 7.95 1.27
C LEU A 46 3.96 8.90 2.46
N GLY A 47 5.17 9.29 2.85
CA GLY A 47 5.37 9.93 4.15
C GLY A 47 4.86 9.01 5.28
N PRO A 48 4.00 9.49 6.17
CA PRO A 48 3.38 8.66 7.20
C PRO A 48 2.10 7.94 6.72
N LYS A 49 1.69 8.04 5.45
CA LYS A 49 0.46 7.39 5.01
C LYS A 49 0.75 6.02 4.43
N VAL A 50 0.00 5.01 4.87
CA VAL A 50 -0.02 3.68 4.25
C VAL A 50 -1.23 3.58 3.34
N GLY A 51 -0.99 3.36 2.05
CA GLY A 51 -2.03 3.11 1.05
C GLY A 51 -2.14 1.63 0.73
N VAL A 52 -3.35 1.13 0.57
CA VAL A 52 -3.64 -0.22 0.09
C VAL A 52 -4.38 -0.15 -1.24
N ARG A 53 -4.08 -1.08 -2.16
CA ARG A 53 -4.73 -1.19 -3.46
C ARG A 53 -5.88 -2.19 -3.38
N LEU A 54 -7.10 -1.72 -3.60
CA LEU A 54 -8.31 -2.52 -3.56
C LEU A 54 -8.98 -2.47 -4.94
N LEU A 55 -9.15 -3.62 -5.56
CA LEU A 55 -9.72 -3.76 -6.90
C LEU A 55 -11.26 -3.67 -6.83
N THR A 56 -11.86 -4.24 -5.78
CA THR A 56 -13.32 -4.23 -5.62
C THR A 56 -13.81 -2.86 -5.11
N GLU A 57 -14.93 -2.37 -5.65
CA GLU A 57 -15.56 -1.11 -5.18
C GLU A 57 -16.06 -1.26 -3.75
N GLN A 58 -16.66 -2.41 -3.43
CA GLN A 58 -17.15 -2.72 -2.08
C GLN A 58 -16.06 -2.60 -1.01
N ALA A 59 -14.84 -3.13 -1.25
CA ALA A 59 -13.74 -3.00 -0.31
C ALA A 59 -13.31 -1.54 -0.13
N ARG A 60 -13.34 -0.76 -1.22
CA ARG A 60 -12.99 0.66 -1.19
C ARG A 60 -14.00 1.46 -0.39
N ASP A 61 -15.29 1.21 -0.59
CA ASP A 61 -16.36 1.91 0.12
C ASP A 61 -16.36 1.57 1.61
N GLU A 62 -16.08 0.32 1.96
CA GLU A 62 -15.96 -0.13 3.35
C GLU A 62 -14.77 0.55 4.06
N LEU A 63 -13.60 0.64 3.41
CA LEU A 63 -12.46 1.37 3.95
C LEU A 63 -12.73 2.87 4.02
N ALA A 64 -13.33 3.45 2.98
CA ALA A 64 -13.67 4.88 2.95
C ALA A 64 -14.71 5.28 4.01
N SER A 65 -15.53 4.35 4.47
CA SER A 65 -16.46 4.55 5.60
C SER A 65 -15.76 4.63 6.96
N SER A 66 -14.49 4.22 7.04
CA SER A 66 -13.69 4.38 8.26
C SER A 66 -13.25 5.83 8.42
N ASP A 67 -13.62 6.44 9.55
CA ASP A 67 -13.19 7.80 9.87
C ASP A 67 -11.65 7.93 9.79
N GLY A 68 -11.18 8.93 9.04
CA GLY A 68 -9.77 9.18 8.76
C GLY A 68 -9.18 8.43 7.55
N ALA A 69 -9.92 7.54 6.90
CA ALA A 69 -9.51 6.97 5.62
C ALA A 69 -9.65 8.02 4.52
N GLY A 70 -8.83 7.93 3.48
CA GLY A 70 -8.86 8.93 2.42
C GLY A 70 -8.11 8.53 1.15
N PRO A 71 -8.05 9.41 0.15
CA PRO A 71 -7.33 9.14 -1.09
C PRO A 71 -5.83 8.97 -0.83
N PHE A 72 -5.21 8.02 -1.52
CA PHE A 72 -3.76 7.80 -1.48
C PHE A 72 -3.10 8.15 -2.82
N GLY A 73 -1.95 8.82 -2.76
CA GLY A 73 -1.15 9.14 -3.94
C GLY A 73 -0.53 10.53 -3.90
N PRO A 74 0.22 10.89 -4.95
CA PRO A 74 0.91 12.17 -5.03
C PRO A 74 -0.06 13.33 -5.30
N GLY A 75 -0.15 14.26 -4.35
CA GLY A 75 -0.71 15.60 -4.52
C GLY A 75 -2.02 15.66 -5.31
N GLU A 76 -1.98 16.32 -6.47
CA GLU A 76 -3.14 16.61 -7.32
C GLU A 76 -3.72 15.39 -8.06
N LYS A 77 -3.04 14.24 -8.04
CA LYS A 77 -3.47 13.02 -8.75
C LYS A 77 -3.42 11.80 -7.83
N PRO A 78 -4.38 11.65 -6.92
CA PRO A 78 -4.53 10.43 -6.14
C PRO A 78 -4.81 9.23 -7.06
N LEU A 79 -4.34 8.06 -6.62
CA LEU A 79 -4.51 6.81 -7.35
C LEU A 79 -5.90 6.25 -7.05
N ARG A 80 -6.72 6.04 -8.08
CA ARG A 80 -8.14 5.65 -7.95
C ARG A 80 -8.35 4.35 -7.15
N GLU A 81 -7.46 3.38 -7.32
CA GLU A 81 -7.57 2.07 -6.68
C GLU A 81 -6.92 2.03 -5.30
N TYR A 82 -6.31 3.14 -4.86
CA TYR A 82 -5.61 3.19 -3.58
C TYR A 82 -6.34 4.09 -2.59
N LEU A 83 -6.50 3.56 -1.37
CA LEU A 83 -6.98 4.30 -0.22
C LEU A 83 -5.93 4.28 0.89
N ALA A 84 -5.75 5.42 1.53
CA ALA A 84 -4.92 5.59 2.69
C ALA A 84 -5.65 5.08 3.92
N LEU A 85 -4.97 4.24 4.70
CA LEU A 85 -5.44 3.80 6.01
C LEU A 85 -5.48 5.01 6.97
N PRO A 86 -6.45 5.06 7.90
CA PRO A 86 -6.49 6.07 8.95
C PRO A 86 -5.19 6.15 9.75
N ASP A 87 -4.66 7.37 9.93
CA ASP A 87 -3.42 7.60 10.69
C ASP A 87 -3.51 7.07 12.13
N ARG A 88 -4.71 7.07 12.73
CA ARG A 88 -4.97 6.53 14.07
C ARG A 88 -4.71 5.02 14.18
N TRP A 89 -4.72 4.28 13.07
CA TRP A 89 -4.43 2.83 13.08
C TRP A 89 -2.95 2.51 13.23
N ARG A 90 -2.07 3.52 13.21
CA ARG A 90 -0.64 3.35 13.53
C ARG A 90 -0.38 2.74 14.90
N GLY A 91 -1.24 3.06 15.88
CA GLY A 91 -1.18 2.46 17.21
C GLY A 91 -1.96 1.14 17.34
N THR A 92 -2.65 0.69 16.28
CA THR A 92 -3.48 -0.52 16.30
C THR A 92 -3.27 -1.34 15.01
N PRO A 93 -2.14 -2.05 14.87
CA PRO A 93 -1.82 -2.84 13.68
C PRO A 93 -2.92 -3.85 13.32
N ASP A 94 -3.64 -4.39 14.30
CA ASP A 94 -4.74 -5.34 14.11
C ASP A 94 -5.90 -4.77 13.27
N ARG A 95 -6.03 -3.44 13.19
CA ARG A 95 -7.02 -2.79 12.31
C ARG A 95 -6.49 -2.55 10.91
N ALA A 96 -5.17 -2.37 10.76
CA ALA A 96 -4.53 -2.07 9.48
C ALA A 96 -4.16 -3.34 8.70
N ALA A 97 -3.67 -4.38 9.38
CA ALA A 97 -3.19 -5.62 8.78
C ALA A 97 -4.27 -6.33 7.92
N PRO A 98 -5.55 -6.46 8.35
CA PRO A 98 -6.57 -7.11 7.52
C PRO A 98 -6.79 -6.44 6.17
N TRP A 99 -6.62 -5.12 6.08
CA TRP A 99 -6.73 -4.38 4.81
C TRP A 99 -5.55 -4.64 3.88
N VAL A 100 -4.35 -4.78 4.44
CA VAL A 100 -3.14 -5.13 3.69
C VAL A 100 -3.23 -6.58 3.18
N GLU A 101 -3.69 -7.51 4.02
CA GLU A 101 -3.94 -8.90 3.62
C GLU A 101 -5.01 -9.02 2.54
N ARG A 102 -6.10 -8.26 2.65
CA ARG A 102 -7.14 -8.20 1.62
C ARG A 102 -6.59 -7.68 0.29
N ALA A 103 -5.82 -6.59 0.31
CA ALA A 103 -5.15 -6.07 -0.87
C ALA A 103 -4.17 -7.08 -1.48
N LEU A 104 -3.40 -7.79 -0.63
CA LEU A 104 -2.53 -8.86 -1.08
C LEU A 104 -3.30 -9.98 -1.78
N ALA A 105 -4.44 -10.41 -1.23
CA ALA A 105 -5.26 -11.46 -1.83
C ALA A 105 -5.83 -11.04 -3.19
N GLU A 106 -6.41 -9.83 -3.29
CA GLU A 106 -6.98 -9.32 -4.54
C GLU A 106 -5.90 -9.14 -5.63
N ILE A 107 -4.74 -8.58 -5.27
CA ILE A 107 -3.65 -8.31 -6.22
C ILE A 107 -2.85 -9.58 -6.55
N GLY A 108 -2.71 -10.50 -5.60
CA GLY A 108 -2.04 -11.79 -5.78
C GLY A 108 -2.78 -12.72 -6.73
N ALA A 109 -4.10 -12.57 -6.86
CA ALA A 109 -4.92 -13.27 -7.85
C ALA A 109 -4.71 -12.78 -9.30
N LEU A 110 -4.08 -11.61 -9.49
CA LEU A 110 -3.75 -11.12 -10.82
C LEU A 110 -2.58 -11.91 -11.42
N PRO A 111 -2.52 -12.06 -12.76
CA PRO A 111 -1.37 -12.68 -13.40
C PRO A 111 -0.07 -11.95 -13.02
N PRO A 112 1.03 -12.69 -12.79
CA PRO A 112 2.33 -12.10 -12.50
C PRO A 112 2.71 -11.07 -13.54
N LYS A 113 3.24 -9.93 -13.10
CA LYS A 113 3.66 -8.88 -14.01
C LYS A 113 4.90 -9.34 -14.75
N GLN A 114 4.80 -9.48 -16.07
CA GLN A 114 5.93 -9.81 -16.93
C GLN A 114 7.07 -8.79 -16.69
N PRO A 115 8.26 -9.21 -16.26
CA PRO A 115 9.37 -8.29 -16.02
C PRO A 115 9.74 -7.65 -17.36
N LYS A 116 9.67 -6.32 -17.44
CA LYS A 116 10.16 -5.61 -18.62
C LYS A 116 11.66 -5.85 -18.72
N LEU A 117 12.12 -6.45 -19.83
CA LEU A 117 13.53 -6.51 -20.19
C LEU A 117 14.12 -5.10 -20.07
N ARG A 118 15.03 -4.90 -19.10
CA ARG A 118 15.76 -3.64 -18.98
C ARG A 118 16.65 -3.54 -20.21
N LYS A 119 16.30 -2.66 -21.16
CA LYS A 119 17.21 -2.29 -22.24
C LYS A 119 18.43 -1.62 -21.59
N LYS A 120 19.61 -2.19 -21.84
CA LYS A 120 20.91 -1.63 -21.46
C LYS A 120 21.17 -0.32 -22.20
#